data_AF-A0A2M8AEM5-F1
#
_entry.id   AF-A0A2M8AEM5-F1
#
_cell.length_a   1.000
_cell.length_b   1.000
_cell.length_c   1.000
_cell.angle_alpha   90.00
_cell.angle_beta   90.00
_cell.angle_gamma   90.00
#
_symmetry.space_group_name_H-M   'P 1'
#
loop_
_entity.id
_entity.type
_entity.pdbx_description
1 polymer ?
#
loop_
_entity_poly.entity_id
_entity_poly.type
_entity_poly.pdbx_seq_one_letter_code
_entity_poly.pdbx_strand_id
1 'polypeptide(L)'
;MKLEKILDKLGSIEKNSFIKIIDNIISKNQKNGKEIEKILSSTNKELKSVDNQNISTIFSLTEKEFSKHIKCEFEEISTQLDILIDILIRDGNCIVKQDWFSRLYENEIKKLKAKIKVLNIEFENEKSELSIERKRDYKIYKSCLSIAYNNDKANNRDAKVSSDELSIILTLSKQLGLSQEEIKLINYTILPINILNIQDVINSLKNIGVIFFSKKDNTIYVADEMVRLLRRIREKEVAEKFYRRTLKLLREPIINQIAKNHNIDRKLNYSQK
;
A
#
# COMPACT_ATOMS: atom_id res chain seq x y z
N MET A 1 6.05 -15.87 8.11
CA MET A 1 6.26 -17.14 7.39
C MET A 1 7.05 -16.81 6.13
N LYS A 2 8.23 -17.43 5.96
CA LYS A 2 9.05 -17.23 4.76
C LYS A 2 8.30 -17.67 3.49
N LEU A 3 8.56 -16.99 2.38
CA LEU A 3 8.00 -17.26 1.06
C LEU A 3 8.09 -18.74 0.69
N GLU A 4 9.26 -19.36 0.85
CA GLU A 4 9.51 -20.80 0.60
C GLU A 4 8.44 -21.69 1.27
N LYS A 5 8.23 -21.51 2.59
CA LYS A 5 7.24 -22.27 3.36
C LYS A 5 5.79 -22.02 2.93
N ILE A 6 5.51 -20.85 2.37
CA ILE A 6 4.19 -20.54 1.79
C ILE A 6 4.03 -21.31 0.48
N LEU A 7 5.05 -21.28 -0.37
CA LEU A 7 5.05 -22.00 -1.63
C LEU A 7 4.92 -23.51 -1.39
N ASP A 8 5.56 -24.10 -0.39
CA ASP A 8 5.43 -25.54 -0.10
C ASP A 8 4.00 -25.98 0.23
N LYS A 9 3.20 -25.08 0.82
CA LYS A 9 1.80 -25.37 1.20
C LYS A 9 0.81 -25.21 0.06
N LEU A 10 1.18 -24.51 -0.99
CA LEU A 10 0.25 -24.08 -2.05
C LEU A 10 0.38 -24.94 -3.30
N GLY A 11 -0.74 -25.11 -4.00
CA GLY A 11 -0.79 -25.77 -5.30
C GLY A 11 -0.27 -24.89 -6.44
N SER A 12 -0.02 -25.49 -7.60
CA SER A 12 0.45 -24.80 -8.82
C SER A 12 -0.48 -23.64 -9.26
N ILE A 13 -1.80 -23.82 -9.11
CA ILE A 13 -2.82 -22.82 -9.49
C ILE A 13 -2.73 -21.56 -8.61
N GLU A 14 -2.40 -21.73 -7.33
CA GLU A 14 -2.35 -20.65 -6.36
C GLU A 14 -1.09 -19.79 -6.57
N LYS A 15 0.01 -20.44 -6.97
CA LYS A 15 1.30 -19.81 -7.29
C LYS A 15 1.34 -19.11 -8.65
N ASN A 16 0.48 -19.50 -9.59
CA ASN A 16 0.59 -19.10 -11.00
C ASN A 16 0.63 -17.57 -11.22
N SER A 17 -0.18 -16.79 -10.49
CA SER A 17 -0.15 -15.32 -10.62
C SER A 17 1.20 -14.74 -10.23
N PHE A 18 1.77 -15.20 -9.11
CA PHE A 18 3.09 -14.78 -8.65
C PHE A 18 4.20 -15.19 -9.62
N ILE A 19 4.17 -16.43 -10.11
CA ILE A 19 5.15 -16.95 -11.07
C ILE A 19 5.14 -16.12 -12.37
N LYS A 20 3.95 -15.81 -12.91
CA LYS A 20 3.81 -14.99 -14.12
C LYS A 20 4.41 -13.59 -13.97
N ILE A 21 4.32 -12.99 -12.78
CA ILE A 21 4.89 -11.66 -12.53
C ILE A 21 6.41 -11.75 -12.51
N ILE A 22 6.97 -12.78 -11.87
CA ILE A 22 8.42 -13.04 -11.89
C ILE A 22 8.89 -13.31 -13.33
N ASP A 23 8.19 -14.16 -14.09
CA ASP A 23 8.48 -14.41 -15.51
C ASP A 23 8.52 -13.09 -16.32
N ASN A 24 7.52 -12.23 -16.11
CA ASN A 24 7.44 -10.92 -16.76
C ASN A 24 8.57 -9.96 -16.35
N ILE A 25 9.05 -10.05 -15.11
CA ILE A 25 10.17 -9.24 -14.63
C ILE A 25 11.50 -9.74 -15.20
N ILE A 26 11.68 -11.06 -15.27
CA ILE A 26 12.86 -11.70 -15.84
C ILE A 26 12.96 -11.37 -17.33
N SER A 27 11.86 -11.45 -18.08
CA SER A 27 11.86 -11.14 -19.52
C SER A 27 12.23 -9.68 -19.83
N LYS A 28 11.97 -8.75 -18.90
CA LYS A 28 12.27 -7.32 -19.04
C LYS A 28 13.68 -6.92 -18.55
N ASN A 29 14.39 -7.75 -17.79
CA ASN A 29 15.66 -7.36 -17.14
C ASN A 29 16.82 -8.34 -17.36
N GLN A 30 17.92 -7.82 -17.90
CA GLN A 30 19.17 -8.56 -18.17
C GLN A 30 20.24 -8.47 -17.07
N LYS A 31 20.07 -7.64 -16.01
CA LYS A 31 21.16 -7.35 -15.05
C LYS A 31 21.63 -8.55 -14.23
N ASN A 32 20.69 -9.33 -13.67
CA ASN A 32 20.97 -10.60 -12.98
C ASN A 32 20.63 -11.82 -13.86
N GLY A 33 20.42 -11.60 -15.15
CA GLY A 33 19.95 -12.62 -16.10
C GLY A 33 20.85 -13.86 -16.13
N LYS A 34 22.17 -13.69 -16.00
CA LYS A 34 23.13 -14.80 -16.03
C LYS A 34 23.01 -15.76 -14.84
N GLU A 35 22.70 -15.26 -13.65
CA GLU A 35 22.52 -16.11 -12.45
C GLU A 35 21.15 -16.77 -12.47
N ILE A 36 20.14 -16.04 -12.90
CA ILE A 36 18.77 -16.56 -13.08
C ILE A 36 18.76 -17.64 -14.17
N GLU A 37 19.44 -17.42 -15.30
CA GLU A 37 19.58 -18.40 -16.38
C GLU A 37 20.38 -19.64 -15.95
N LYS A 38 21.36 -19.52 -15.06
CA LYS A 38 22.05 -20.69 -14.47
C LYS A 38 21.11 -21.55 -13.62
N ILE A 39 20.21 -20.92 -12.88
CA ILE A 39 19.21 -21.63 -12.06
C ILE A 39 18.10 -22.21 -12.96
N LEU A 40 17.75 -21.53 -14.06
CA LEU A 40 16.73 -21.98 -15.01
C LEU A 40 17.25 -23.05 -15.98
N SER A 41 18.54 -23.06 -16.30
CA SER A 41 19.14 -24.03 -17.23
C SER A 41 19.25 -25.44 -16.64
N SER A 42 19.31 -25.58 -15.31
CA SER A 42 19.19 -26.87 -14.63
C SER A 42 17.77 -27.46 -14.65
N THR A 43 16.76 -26.66 -15.01
CA THR A 43 15.33 -27.02 -14.89
C THR A 43 14.54 -26.52 -16.10
N ASN A 44 14.79 -27.10 -17.28
CA ASN A 44 14.02 -26.93 -18.53
C ASN A 44 13.57 -25.49 -18.91
N LYS A 45 14.20 -24.44 -18.35
CA LYS A 45 13.85 -23.02 -18.50
C LYS A 45 12.44 -22.60 -18.07
N GLU A 46 11.63 -23.47 -17.48
CA GLU A 46 10.26 -23.14 -17.06
C GLU A 46 10.15 -22.94 -15.55
N LEU A 47 9.86 -21.71 -15.10
CA LEU A 47 9.69 -21.36 -13.68
C LEU A 47 8.62 -22.18 -12.94
N LYS A 48 7.68 -22.79 -13.67
CA LYS A 48 6.66 -23.68 -13.09
C LYS A 48 7.18 -25.05 -12.65
N SER A 49 8.31 -25.48 -13.21
CA SER A 49 8.97 -26.76 -12.88
C SER A 49 10.12 -26.61 -11.90
N VAL A 50 10.45 -25.37 -11.54
CA VAL A 50 11.53 -25.02 -10.61
C VAL A 50 11.07 -25.24 -9.16
N ASP A 51 11.96 -25.81 -8.34
CA ASP A 51 11.71 -26.04 -6.91
C ASP A 51 11.40 -24.73 -6.16
N ASN A 52 10.57 -24.82 -5.12
CA ASN A 52 10.14 -23.65 -4.34
C ASN A 52 11.32 -22.88 -3.69
N GLN A 53 12.42 -23.58 -3.36
CA GLN A 53 13.66 -22.97 -2.90
C GLN A 53 14.29 -22.07 -3.96
N ASN A 54 14.41 -22.58 -5.18
CA ASN A 54 14.94 -21.84 -6.31
C ASN A 54 14.02 -20.67 -6.71
N ILE A 55 12.70 -20.81 -6.57
CA ILE A 55 11.77 -19.68 -6.75
C ILE A 55 12.05 -18.58 -5.71
N SER A 56 12.32 -18.95 -4.45
CA SER A 56 12.63 -17.97 -3.40
C SER A 56 13.97 -17.27 -3.60
N THR A 57 14.98 -17.97 -4.15
CA THR A 57 16.27 -17.34 -4.50
C THR A 57 16.13 -16.41 -5.70
N ILE A 58 15.41 -16.82 -6.75
CA ILE A 58 15.10 -15.98 -7.91
C ILE A 58 14.33 -14.73 -7.49
N PHE A 59 13.36 -14.86 -6.57
CA PHE A 59 12.67 -13.71 -6.01
C PHE A 59 13.63 -12.75 -5.31
N SER A 60 14.59 -13.27 -4.53
CA SER A 60 15.60 -12.44 -3.86
C SER A 60 16.49 -11.68 -4.85
N LEU A 61 16.83 -12.30 -5.99
CA LEU A 61 17.59 -11.66 -7.07
C LEU A 61 16.80 -10.62 -7.87
N THR A 62 15.46 -10.71 -7.87
CA THR A 62 14.54 -9.83 -8.59
C THR A 62 13.75 -8.88 -7.67
N GLU A 63 14.09 -8.84 -6.37
CA GLU A 63 13.34 -8.10 -5.34
C GLU A 63 13.27 -6.59 -5.66
N LYS A 64 14.35 -6.01 -6.22
CA LYS A 64 14.41 -4.58 -6.55
C LYS A 64 13.46 -4.23 -7.70
N GLU A 65 13.43 -5.05 -8.72
CA GLU A 65 12.57 -4.92 -9.89
C GLU A 65 11.11 -5.14 -9.51
N PHE A 66 10.86 -6.18 -8.71
CA PHE A 66 9.53 -6.47 -8.16
C PHE A 66 9.02 -5.32 -7.29
N SER A 67 9.89 -4.72 -6.47
CA SER A 67 9.54 -3.52 -5.69
C SER A 67 9.18 -2.33 -6.56
N LYS A 68 9.82 -2.15 -7.72
CA LYS A 68 9.45 -1.10 -8.68
C LYS A 68 8.11 -1.37 -9.34
N HIS A 69 7.88 -2.60 -9.78
CA HIS A 69 6.59 -3.03 -10.35
C HIS A 69 5.45 -2.73 -9.37
N ILE A 70 5.59 -3.16 -8.12
CA ILE A 70 4.63 -2.90 -7.07
C ILE A 70 4.43 -1.40 -6.83
N LYS A 71 5.51 -0.62 -6.83
CA LYS A 71 5.42 0.84 -6.64
C LYS A 71 4.60 1.52 -7.74
N CYS A 72 4.78 1.11 -8.99
CA CYS A 72 3.98 1.63 -10.11
C CYS A 72 2.48 1.32 -9.94
N GLU A 73 2.14 0.08 -9.59
CA GLU A 73 0.75 -0.32 -9.33
C GLU A 73 0.12 0.44 -8.14
N PHE A 74 0.93 0.87 -7.16
CA PHE A 74 0.46 1.59 -5.98
C PHE A 74 0.35 3.11 -6.14
N GLU A 75 1.09 3.67 -7.10
CA GLU A 75 0.98 5.09 -7.41
C GLU A 75 -0.34 5.40 -8.12
N GLU A 76 -1.01 4.39 -8.69
CA GLU A 76 -2.38 4.53 -9.20
C GLU A 76 -3.38 4.85 -8.07
N ILE A 77 -3.66 6.15 -7.90
CA ILE A 77 -4.56 6.74 -6.90
C ILE A 77 -5.96 6.11 -6.87
N SER A 78 -6.41 5.51 -7.97
CA SER A 78 -7.77 4.95 -8.13
C SER A 78 -8.00 3.62 -7.40
N THR A 79 -6.93 2.88 -7.07
CA THR A 79 -7.05 1.43 -6.83
C THR A 79 -7.40 1.04 -5.38
N GLN A 80 -7.51 2.01 -4.46
CA GLN A 80 -7.69 1.78 -3.01
C GLN A 80 -6.70 0.78 -2.37
N LEU A 81 -5.62 0.44 -3.08
CA LEU A 81 -4.63 -0.54 -2.64
C LEU A 81 -3.91 -0.08 -1.39
N ASP A 82 -3.85 1.24 -1.17
CA ASP A 82 -3.30 1.84 0.03
C ASP A 82 -4.02 1.43 1.32
N ILE A 83 -5.34 1.27 1.31
CA ILE A 83 -6.11 0.74 2.45
C ILE A 83 -5.68 -0.70 2.75
N LEU A 84 -5.52 -1.51 1.70
CA LEU A 84 -5.19 -2.93 1.83
C LEU A 84 -3.77 -3.15 2.33
N ILE A 85 -2.81 -2.38 1.80
CA ILE A 85 -1.41 -2.43 2.23
C ILE A 85 -1.28 -2.04 3.70
N ASP A 86 -2.02 -1.02 4.15
CA ASP A 86 -1.98 -0.63 5.56
C ASP A 86 -2.46 -1.77 6.48
N ILE A 87 -3.48 -2.53 6.07
CA ILE A 87 -3.92 -3.74 6.78
C ILE A 87 -2.79 -4.78 6.80
N LEU A 88 -2.19 -5.08 5.65
CA LEU A 88 -1.13 -6.09 5.52
C LEU A 88 0.13 -5.75 6.32
N ILE A 89 0.56 -4.48 6.28
CA ILE A 89 1.77 -4.01 6.98
C ILE A 89 1.58 -4.00 8.50
N ARG A 90 0.41 -3.52 8.95
CA ARG A 90 0.09 -3.34 10.37
C ARG A 90 -0.08 -4.67 11.07
N ASP A 91 -0.93 -5.53 10.50
CA ASP A 91 -1.33 -6.75 11.19
C ASP A 91 -0.27 -7.85 10.97
N GLY A 92 0.44 -7.84 9.83
CA GLY A 92 1.60 -8.70 9.58
C GLY A 92 1.34 -10.19 9.72
N ASN A 93 0.06 -10.60 9.76
CA ASN A 93 -0.35 -11.97 9.93
C ASN A 93 -0.08 -12.71 8.62
N CYS A 94 0.83 -13.68 8.68
CA CYS A 94 1.25 -14.43 7.49
C CYS A 94 0.16 -15.37 6.96
N ILE A 95 -0.87 -15.64 7.77
CA ILE A 95 -2.01 -16.49 7.46
C ILE A 95 -3.26 -15.80 8.01
N VAL A 96 -4.23 -15.54 7.15
CA VAL A 96 -5.47 -14.84 7.50
C VAL A 96 -6.65 -15.53 6.83
N LYS A 97 -7.72 -15.83 7.58
CA LYS A 97 -8.97 -16.31 6.97
C LYS A 97 -9.67 -15.17 6.23
N GLN A 98 -10.31 -15.49 5.11
CA GLN A 98 -11.04 -14.53 4.28
C GLN A 98 -12.05 -13.70 5.09
N ASP A 99 -12.85 -14.33 5.94
CA ASP A 99 -13.85 -13.64 6.77
C ASP A 99 -13.21 -12.62 7.72
N TRP A 100 -12.06 -12.95 8.27
CA TRP A 100 -11.32 -12.04 9.14
C TRP A 100 -10.78 -10.84 8.34
N PHE A 101 -10.23 -11.10 7.15
CA PHE A 101 -9.74 -10.05 6.26
C PHE A 101 -10.87 -9.11 5.80
N SER A 102 -12.06 -9.64 5.51
CA SER A 102 -13.26 -8.85 5.22
C SER A 102 -13.60 -7.89 6.36
N ARG A 103 -13.66 -8.38 7.60
CA ARG A 103 -13.93 -7.54 8.78
C ARG A 103 -12.87 -6.45 8.97
N LEU A 104 -11.59 -6.77 8.74
CA LEU A 104 -10.51 -5.77 8.82
C LEU A 104 -10.68 -4.68 7.77
N TYR A 105 -10.98 -5.06 6.53
CA TYR A 105 -11.20 -4.12 5.44
C TYR A 105 -12.39 -3.18 5.71
N GLU A 106 -13.53 -3.73 6.13
CA GLU A 106 -14.70 -2.93 6.50
C GLU A 106 -14.42 -1.97 7.65
N ASN A 107 -13.70 -2.42 8.68
CA ASN A 107 -13.34 -1.60 9.83
C ASN A 107 -12.40 -0.46 9.43
N GLU A 108 -11.43 -0.70 8.55
CA GLU A 108 -10.55 0.36 8.04
C GLU A 108 -11.31 1.38 7.20
N ILE A 109 -12.25 0.95 6.35
CA ILE A 109 -13.12 1.87 5.61
C ILE A 109 -13.95 2.73 6.57
N LYS A 110 -14.54 2.14 7.62
CA LYS A 110 -15.32 2.89 8.62
C LYS A 110 -14.46 3.93 9.33
N LYS A 111 -13.24 3.57 9.76
CA LYS A 111 -12.29 4.51 10.39
C LYS A 111 -11.89 5.63 9.44
N LEU A 112 -11.58 5.30 8.18
CA LEU A 112 -11.21 6.27 7.16
C LEU A 112 -12.34 7.28 6.92
N LYS A 113 -13.58 6.80 6.75
CA LYS A 113 -14.77 7.67 6.62
C LYS A 113 -14.97 8.57 7.83
N ALA A 114 -14.74 8.07 9.05
CA ALA A 114 -14.81 8.89 10.26
C ALA A 114 -13.73 9.98 10.27
N LYS A 115 -12.49 9.65 9.95
CA LYS A 115 -11.38 10.63 9.85
C LYS A 115 -11.64 11.69 8.78
N ILE A 116 -12.16 11.31 7.62
CA ILE A 116 -12.52 12.25 6.54
C ILE A 116 -13.59 13.23 7.00
N LYS A 117 -14.61 12.76 7.73
CA LYS A 117 -15.65 13.64 8.28
C LYS A 117 -15.05 14.68 9.24
N VAL A 118 -14.17 14.25 10.15
CA VAL A 118 -13.47 15.15 11.07
C VAL A 118 -12.64 16.18 10.29
N LEU A 119 -11.86 15.73 9.31
CA LEU A 119 -11.02 16.61 8.50
C LEU A 119 -11.84 17.63 7.68
N ASN A 120 -13.00 17.26 7.16
CA ASN A 120 -13.92 18.19 6.49
C ASN A 120 -14.49 19.24 7.46
N ILE A 121 -14.86 18.84 8.67
CA ILE A 121 -15.32 19.79 9.71
C ILE A 121 -14.20 20.77 10.08
N GLU A 122 -12.95 20.29 10.15
CA GLU A 122 -11.79 21.13 10.45
C GLU A 122 -11.43 22.11 9.32
N PHE A 123 -11.76 21.79 8.07
CA PHE A 123 -11.63 22.69 6.92
C PHE A 123 -12.58 23.88 6.98
N GLU A 124 -13.83 23.64 7.39
CA GLU A 124 -14.90 24.64 7.41
C GLU A 124 -14.86 25.51 8.68
N ASN A 125 -14.37 24.95 9.80
CA ASN A 125 -14.27 25.69 11.05
C ASN A 125 -13.09 26.67 11.07
N GLU A 126 -13.40 27.97 11.15
CA GLU A 126 -12.40 29.04 11.33
C GLU A 126 -11.60 28.87 12.64
N LYS A 127 -12.24 28.33 13.70
CA LYS A 127 -11.63 28.06 15.02
C LYS A 127 -10.91 26.71 15.14
N SER A 128 -10.67 25.98 14.04
CA SER A 128 -9.98 24.69 14.15
C SER A 128 -8.52 24.84 14.59
N GLU A 129 -8.01 23.79 15.23
CA GLU A 129 -6.67 23.75 15.83
C GLU A 129 -5.52 23.73 14.80
N LEU A 130 -5.85 23.59 13.52
CA LEU A 130 -4.93 23.61 12.38
C LEU A 130 -4.35 25.01 12.17
N SER A 131 -3.04 25.09 11.89
CA SER A 131 -2.41 26.34 11.49
C SER A 131 -2.99 26.85 10.17
N ILE A 132 -3.01 28.17 10.01
CA ILE A 132 -3.53 28.84 8.80
C ILE A 132 -2.73 28.39 7.56
N GLU A 133 -1.41 28.26 7.71
CA GLU A 133 -0.51 27.75 6.69
C GLU A 133 -0.86 26.31 6.28
N ARG A 134 -1.13 25.42 7.26
CA ARG A 134 -1.46 24.03 6.94
C ARG A 134 -2.81 23.90 6.25
N LYS A 135 -3.81 24.68 6.67
CA LYS A 135 -5.11 24.78 5.98
C LYS A 135 -4.93 25.23 4.53
N ARG A 136 -4.06 26.22 4.29
CA ARG A 136 -3.74 26.69 2.94
C ARG A 136 -3.13 25.56 2.11
N ASP A 137 -2.14 24.85 2.64
CA ASP A 137 -1.46 23.77 1.91
C ASP A 137 -2.43 22.64 1.56
N TYR A 138 -3.29 22.25 2.50
CA TYR A 138 -4.34 21.27 2.24
C TYR A 138 -5.35 21.74 1.18
N LYS A 139 -5.76 23.02 1.21
CA LYS A 139 -6.66 23.60 0.20
C LYS A 139 -6.02 23.61 -1.19
N ILE A 140 -4.75 23.99 -1.29
CA ILE A 140 -3.99 23.96 -2.55
C ILE A 140 -3.98 22.54 -3.11
N TYR A 141 -3.54 21.57 -2.31
CA TYR A 141 -3.47 20.18 -2.72
C TYR A 141 -4.84 19.61 -3.12
N LYS A 142 -5.89 19.87 -2.31
CA LYS A 142 -7.26 19.45 -2.58
C LYS A 142 -7.78 20.05 -3.90
N SER A 143 -7.58 21.34 -4.13
CA SER A 143 -8.03 21.99 -5.37
C SER A 143 -7.33 21.40 -6.60
N CYS A 144 -6.00 21.19 -6.54
CA CYS A 144 -5.25 20.57 -7.63
C CYS A 144 -5.76 19.16 -7.93
N LEU A 145 -5.99 18.34 -6.91
CA LEU A 145 -6.53 16.99 -7.08
C LEU A 145 -7.96 17.00 -7.64
N SER A 146 -8.81 17.93 -7.17
CA SER A 146 -10.19 18.05 -7.64
C SER A 146 -10.26 18.42 -9.11
N ILE A 147 -9.36 19.29 -9.56
CA ILE A 147 -9.25 19.67 -10.98
C ILE A 147 -8.77 18.45 -11.78
N ALA A 148 -7.66 17.83 -11.39
CA ALA A 148 -7.13 16.65 -12.09
C ALA A 148 -8.19 15.54 -12.23
N TYR A 149 -8.93 15.24 -11.17
CA TYR A 149 -9.95 14.19 -11.21
C TYR A 149 -11.18 14.53 -12.09
N ASN A 150 -11.61 15.80 -12.10
CA ASN A 150 -12.82 16.21 -12.83
C ASN A 150 -12.53 16.74 -14.24
N ASN A 151 -11.26 16.98 -14.61
CA ASN A 151 -10.85 17.39 -15.96
C ASN A 151 -11.41 16.46 -17.04
N ASP A 152 -11.38 15.15 -16.79
CA ASP A 152 -11.90 14.15 -17.72
C ASP A 152 -13.43 14.22 -17.88
N LYS A 153 -14.18 14.59 -16.81
CA LYS A 153 -15.64 14.79 -16.91
C LYS A 153 -16.00 15.94 -17.84
N ALA A 154 -15.20 17.01 -17.86
CA ALA A 154 -15.40 18.12 -18.79
C ALA A 154 -15.27 17.69 -20.26
N ASN A 155 -14.56 16.58 -20.51
CA ASN A 155 -14.36 15.98 -21.82
C ASN A 155 -15.25 14.75 -22.08
N ASN A 156 -16.33 14.56 -21.31
CA ASN A 156 -17.23 13.39 -21.38
C ASN A 156 -16.52 12.04 -21.22
N ARG A 157 -15.44 11.99 -20.42
CA ARG A 157 -14.73 10.76 -20.05
C ARG A 157 -14.97 10.42 -18.59
N ASP A 158 -14.75 9.16 -18.25
CA ASP A 158 -14.77 8.72 -16.86
C ASP A 158 -13.69 9.44 -16.05
N ALA A 159 -14.08 9.93 -14.87
CA ALA A 159 -13.17 10.66 -13.99
C ALA A 159 -12.03 9.78 -13.49
N LYS A 160 -10.81 10.13 -13.89
CA LYS A 160 -9.58 9.51 -13.43
C LYS A 160 -8.48 10.56 -13.36
N VAL A 161 -7.44 10.24 -12.62
CA VAL A 161 -6.20 11.03 -12.60
C VAL A 161 -5.23 10.34 -13.54
N SER A 162 -4.74 11.04 -14.56
CA SER A 162 -3.73 10.51 -15.49
C SER A 162 -2.35 10.36 -14.82
N SER A 163 -1.43 9.59 -15.44
CA SER A 163 -0.06 9.41 -14.92
C SER A 163 0.69 10.73 -14.77
N ASP A 164 0.48 11.66 -15.70
CA ASP A 164 1.18 12.95 -15.72
C ASP A 164 0.63 13.86 -14.62
N GLU A 165 -0.71 13.95 -14.49
CA GLU A 165 -1.35 14.67 -13.39
C GLU A 165 -0.96 14.10 -12.02
N LEU A 166 -0.90 12.78 -11.92
CA LEU A 166 -0.44 12.08 -10.72
C LEU A 166 1.00 12.48 -10.36
N SER A 167 1.91 12.52 -11.32
CA SER A 167 3.31 12.90 -11.08
C SER A 167 3.45 14.33 -10.55
N ILE A 168 2.61 15.25 -11.05
CA ILE A 168 2.54 16.64 -10.59
C ILE A 168 2.00 16.70 -9.15
N ILE A 169 0.91 15.97 -8.88
CA ILE A 169 0.30 15.90 -7.55
C ILE A 169 1.26 15.32 -6.51
N LEU A 170 2.02 14.27 -6.86
CA LEU A 170 3.05 13.68 -6.01
C LEU A 170 4.23 14.64 -5.75
N THR A 171 4.57 15.47 -6.73
CA THR A 171 5.61 16.50 -6.56
C THR A 171 5.10 17.61 -5.64
N LEU A 172 3.86 18.05 -5.83
CA LEU A 172 3.20 19.06 -5.00
C LEU A 172 3.11 18.61 -3.54
N SER A 173 2.72 17.36 -3.28
CA SER A 173 2.59 16.85 -1.91
C SER A 173 3.91 16.87 -1.16
N LYS A 174 5.02 16.56 -1.83
CA LYS A 174 6.38 16.65 -1.27
C LYS A 174 6.78 18.09 -0.97
N GLN A 175 6.53 19.02 -1.88
CA GLN A 175 6.86 20.44 -1.67
C GLN A 175 6.05 21.08 -0.54
N LEU A 176 4.80 20.65 -0.37
CA LEU A 176 3.93 21.06 0.73
C LEU A 176 4.22 20.32 2.06
N GLY A 177 5.18 19.39 2.07
CA GLY A 177 5.49 18.58 3.26
C GLY A 177 4.29 17.81 3.79
N LEU A 178 3.41 17.32 2.91
CA LEU A 178 2.28 16.49 3.31
C LEU A 178 2.77 15.08 3.67
N SER A 179 2.36 14.59 4.84
CA SER A 179 2.55 13.19 5.20
C SER A 179 1.67 12.30 4.35
N GLN A 180 2.06 11.02 4.26
CA GLN A 180 1.30 10.01 3.53
C GLN A 180 -0.14 9.87 4.05
N GLU A 181 -0.36 10.05 5.35
CA GLU A 181 -1.68 9.95 5.95
C GLU A 181 -2.55 11.17 5.62
N GLU A 182 -1.97 12.38 5.62
CA GLU A 182 -2.66 13.60 5.17
C GLU A 182 -3.03 13.52 3.68
N ILE A 183 -2.09 13.10 2.83
CA ILE A 183 -2.32 12.86 1.39
C ILE A 183 -3.49 11.89 1.20
N LYS A 184 -3.44 10.74 1.90
CA LYS A 184 -4.49 9.72 1.84
C LYS A 184 -5.85 10.29 2.23
N LEU A 185 -5.94 10.99 3.35
CA LEU A 185 -7.20 11.57 3.81
C LEU A 185 -7.75 12.58 2.81
N ILE A 186 -6.92 13.49 2.29
CA ILE A 186 -7.36 14.49 1.32
C ILE A 186 -7.77 13.82 0.00
N ASN A 187 -7.03 12.81 -0.45
CA ASN A 187 -7.36 12.04 -1.65
C ASN A 187 -8.79 11.49 -1.57
N TYR A 188 -9.12 10.81 -0.46
CA TYR A 188 -10.44 10.25 -0.24
C TYR A 188 -11.55 11.26 0.07
N THR A 189 -11.24 12.56 0.18
CA THR A 189 -12.29 13.60 0.19
C THR A 189 -12.87 13.85 -1.20
N ILE A 190 -12.10 13.54 -2.25
CA ILE A 190 -12.47 13.77 -3.65
C ILE A 190 -12.79 12.44 -4.35
N LEU A 191 -11.98 11.43 -4.10
CA LEU A 191 -12.12 10.11 -4.71
C LEU A 191 -13.14 9.28 -3.92
N PRO A 192 -14.15 8.69 -4.58
CA PRO A 192 -15.17 7.92 -3.89
C PRO A 192 -14.58 6.62 -3.30
N ILE A 193 -14.89 6.37 -2.03
CA ILE A 193 -14.61 5.07 -1.39
C ILE A 193 -15.69 4.07 -1.81
N ASN A 194 -15.44 3.39 -2.93
CA ASN A 194 -16.22 2.24 -3.37
C ASN A 194 -15.92 1.04 -2.47
N ILE A 195 -16.96 0.44 -1.87
CA ILE A 195 -16.82 -0.80 -1.12
C ILE A 195 -16.76 -1.93 -2.16
N LEU A 196 -15.58 -2.47 -2.38
CA LEU A 196 -15.38 -3.58 -3.30
C LEU A 196 -15.76 -4.91 -2.63
N ASN A 197 -16.19 -5.88 -3.43
CA ASN A 197 -16.36 -7.25 -2.93
C ASN A 197 -15.00 -7.79 -2.49
N ILE A 198 -14.95 -8.47 -1.34
CA ILE A 198 -13.72 -9.02 -0.79
C ILE A 198 -13.03 -9.97 -1.77
N GLN A 199 -13.80 -10.66 -2.62
CA GLN A 199 -13.23 -11.56 -3.62
C GLN A 199 -12.46 -10.80 -4.70
N ASP A 200 -12.96 -9.65 -5.12
CA ASP A 200 -12.31 -8.80 -6.14
C ASP A 200 -11.04 -8.17 -5.57
N VAL A 201 -11.10 -7.76 -4.29
CA VAL A 201 -9.95 -7.28 -3.52
C VAL A 201 -8.86 -8.34 -3.39
N ILE A 202 -9.24 -9.58 -3.09
CA ILE A 202 -8.28 -10.70 -3.02
C ILE A 202 -7.68 -10.98 -4.40
N ASN A 203 -8.49 -10.93 -5.45
CA ASN A 203 -8.04 -11.16 -6.81
C ASN A 203 -7.06 -10.06 -7.28
N SER A 204 -7.33 -8.79 -6.98
CA SER A 204 -6.43 -7.68 -7.33
C SER A 204 -5.08 -7.83 -6.61
N LEU A 205 -5.08 -8.07 -5.30
CA LEU A 205 -3.85 -8.30 -4.54
C LEU A 205 -3.08 -9.54 -5.00
N LYS A 206 -3.78 -10.60 -5.41
CA LYS A 206 -3.18 -11.82 -5.99
C LYS A 206 -2.55 -11.52 -7.36
N ASN A 207 -3.19 -10.69 -8.18
CA ASN A 207 -2.70 -10.32 -9.50
C ASN A 207 -1.48 -9.39 -9.43
N ILE A 208 -1.35 -8.59 -8.36
CA ILE A 208 -0.13 -7.81 -8.07
C ILE A 208 0.97 -8.72 -7.50
N GLY A 209 0.63 -9.91 -7.00
CA GLY A 209 1.57 -10.89 -6.46
C GLY A 209 1.96 -10.66 -5.01
N VAL A 210 1.23 -9.81 -4.29
CA VAL A 210 1.50 -9.47 -2.88
C VAL A 210 1.00 -10.54 -1.92
N ILE A 211 -0.08 -11.23 -2.30
CA ILE A 211 -0.72 -12.27 -1.50
C ILE A 211 -0.87 -13.56 -2.30
N PHE A 212 -0.96 -14.67 -1.58
CA PHE A 212 -1.42 -15.94 -2.10
C PHE A 212 -2.77 -16.26 -1.47
N PHE A 213 -3.67 -16.87 -2.22
CA PHE A 213 -4.99 -17.23 -1.73
C PHE A 213 -5.28 -18.69 -2.04
N SER A 214 -5.57 -19.47 -1.00
CA SER A 214 -6.09 -20.82 -1.17
C SER A 214 -7.61 -20.81 -1.14
N LYS A 215 -8.21 -21.23 -2.25
CA LYS A 215 -9.67 -21.38 -2.38
C LYS A 215 -10.20 -22.58 -1.59
N LYS A 216 -9.36 -23.57 -1.30
CA LYS A 216 -9.77 -24.77 -0.55
C LYS A 216 -10.01 -24.43 0.91
N ASP A 217 -9.09 -23.67 1.49
CA ASP A 217 -9.11 -23.34 2.92
C ASP A 217 -9.72 -21.95 3.20
N ASN A 218 -10.04 -21.16 2.16
CA ASN A 218 -10.42 -19.75 2.24
C ASN A 218 -9.43 -18.92 3.09
N THR A 219 -8.14 -19.22 2.91
CA THR A 219 -7.04 -18.58 3.64
C THR A 219 -6.16 -17.77 2.69
N ILE A 220 -5.86 -16.55 3.11
CA ILE A 220 -4.89 -15.66 2.51
C ILE A 220 -3.56 -15.89 3.21
N TYR A 221 -2.51 -16.06 2.41
CA TYR A 221 -1.14 -16.21 2.86
C TYR A 221 -0.32 -15.01 2.39
N VAL A 222 0.46 -14.44 3.31
CA VAL A 222 1.30 -13.27 3.07
C VAL A 222 2.71 -13.60 3.55
N ALA A 223 3.68 -13.53 2.62
CA ALA A 223 5.07 -13.85 2.95
C ALA A 223 5.75 -12.70 3.71
N ASP A 224 6.68 -13.02 4.60
CA ASP A 224 7.43 -12.00 5.36
C ASP A 224 8.26 -11.10 4.45
N GLU A 225 8.76 -11.66 3.34
CA GLU A 225 9.40 -10.96 2.24
C GLU A 225 8.48 -9.88 1.65
N MET A 226 7.21 -10.22 1.38
CA MET A 226 6.21 -9.27 0.87
C MET A 226 5.94 -8.16 1.87
N VAL A 227 5.70 -8.49 3.13
CA VAL A 227 5.45 -7.48 4.19
C VAL A 227 6.64 -6.53 4.33
N ARG A 228 7.88 -7.04 4.26
CA ARG A 228 9.10 -6.22 4.29
C ARG A 228 9.20 -5.30 3.07
N LEU A 229 8.88 -5.81 1.88
CA LEU A 229 8.90 -5.03 0.65
C LEU A 229 7.86 -3.91 0.69
N LEU A 230 6.61 -4.20 1.07
CA LEU A 230 5.55 -3.20 1.23
C LEU A 230 5.94 -2.11 2.24
N ARG A 231 6.58 -2.50 3.34
CA ARG A 231 7.11 -1.58 4.36
C ARG A 231 8.14 -0.61 3.78
N ARG A 232 9.10 -1.10 3.01
CA ARG A 232 10.09 -0.25 2.33
C ARG A 232 9.45 0.72 1.34
N ILE A 233 8.45 0.26 0.58
CA ILE A 233 7.71 1.12 -0.36
C ILE A 233 6.96 2.24 0.37
N ARG A 234 6.42 1.96 1.56
CA ARG A 234 5.77 2.94 2.43
C ARG A 234 6.74 3.74 3.31
N GLU A 235 8.05 3.62 3.08
CA GLU A 235 9.11 4.29 3.86
C GLU A 235 9.02 3.98 5.37
N LYS A 236 8.47 2.82 5.73
CA LYS A 236 8.40 2.30 7.11
C LYS A 236 9.49 1.26 7.31
N GLU A 237 10.59 1.63 7.96
CA GLU A 237 11.73 0.70 8.16
C GLU A 237 11.42 -0.43 9.15
N VAL A 238 10.57 -0.17 10.14
CA VAL A 238 10.30 -1.09 11.25
C VAL A 238 8.80 -1.31 11.43
N ALA A 239 8.44 -2.47 12.01
CA ALA A 239 7.05 -2.71 12.39
C ALA A 239 6.57 -1.62 13.36
N GLU A 240 5.30 -1.25 13.26
CA GLU A 240 4.71 -0.15 14.01
C GLU A 240 4.92 -0.30 15.53
N LYS A 241 4.92 -1.53 16.06
CA LYS A 241 5.22 -1.81 17.47
C LYS A 241 6.59 -1.32 17.94
N PHE A 242 7.61 -1.37 17.08
CA PHE A 242 8.95 -0.90 17.40
C PHE A 242 9.05 0.61 17.22
N TYR A 243 8.44 1.14 16.16
CA TYR A 243 8.35 2.58 15.94
C TYR A 243 7.67 3.28 17.13
N ARG A 244 6.55 2.74 17.62
CA ARG A 244 5.87 3.22 18.82
C ARG A 244 6.75 3.14 20.07
N ARG A 245 7.56 2.09 20.23
CA ARG A 245 8.52 2.00 21.36
C ARG A 245 9.58 3.10 21.29
N THR A 246 10.08 3.42 20.11
CA THR A 246 11.05 4.51 19.92
C THR A 246 10.40 5.87 20.15
N LEU A 247 9.21 6.11 19.62
CA LEU A 247 8.47 7.35 19.86
C LEU A 247 8.20 7.57 21.35
N LYS A 248 7.95 6.49 22.11
CA LYS A 248 7.79 6.55 23.57
C LYS A 248 9.02 7.06 24.33
N LEU A 249 10.19 7.15 23.69
CA LEU A 249 11.39 7.73 24.27
C LEU A 249 11.43 9.26 24.12
N LEU A 250 10.63 9.84 23.22
CA LEU A 250 10.56 11.28 23.00
C LEU A 250 9.73 11.94 24.08
N ARG A 251 10.12 13.15 24.49
CA ARG A 251 9.33 13.91 25.49
C ARG A 251 7.96 14.27 24.93
N GLU A 252 6.93 14.17 25.76
CA GLU A 252 5.55 14.47 25.40
C GLU A 252 5.32 15.84 24.70
N PRO A 253 6.01 16.94 25.09
CA PRO A 253 5.90 18.21 24.37
C PRO A 253 6.30 18.13 22.89
N ILE A 254 7.32 17.32 22.56
CA ILE A 254 7.79 17.14 21.19
C ILE A 254 6.74 16.37 20.38
N ILE A 255 6.16 15.32 20.97
CA ILE A 255 5.09 14.56 20.32
C ILE A 255 3.85 15.42 20.11
N ASN A 256 3.47 16.25 21.08
CA ASN A 256 2.35 17.17 20.95
C ASN A 256 2.57 18.23 19.86
N GLN A 257 3.82 18.70 19.69
CA GLN A 257 4.17 19.63 18.62
C GLN A 257 4.10 18.96 17.24
N ILE A 258 4.60 17.73 17.11
CA ILE A 258 4.49 16.93 15.88
C ILE A 258 3.02 16.65 15.56
N ALA A 259 2.23 16.25 16.57
CA ALA A 259 0.79 16.01 16.44
C ALA A 259 0.04 17.28 15.99
N LYS A 260 0.41 18.45 16.51
CA LYS A 260 -0.13 19.74 16.07
C LYS A 260 0.19 20.01 14.60
N ASN A 261 1.40 19.71 14.15
CA ASN A 261 1.82 19.98 12.76
C ASN A 261 1.17 19.04 11.74
N HIS A 262 0.90 17.79 12.13
CA HIS A 262 0.34 16.74 11.25
C HIS A 262 -1.14 16.42 11.51
N ASN A 263 -1.86 17.32 12.18
CA ASN A 263 -3.28 17.19 12.44
C ASN A 263 -3.69 15.87 13.15
N ILE A 264 -2.89 15.46 14.13
CA ILE A 264 -3.19 14.31 15.00
C ILE A 264 -3.88 14.84 16.25
N ASP A 265 -4.98 14.20 16.65
CA ASP A 265 -5.77 14.61 17.82
C ASP A 265 -4.91 14.60 19.09
N ARG A 266 -4.76 15.78 19.71
CA ARG A 266 -3.95 15.99 20.90
C ARG A 266 -4.60 15.46 22.17
N LYS A 267 -5.88 15.08 22.15
CA LYS A 267 -6.58 14.45 23.27
C LYS A 267 -6.32 12.95 23.36
N LEU A 268 -5.72 12.36 22.32
CA LEU A 268 -5.31 10.96 22.34
C LEU A 268 -4.24 10.72 23.40
N ASN A 269 -4.30 9.55 24.03
CA ASN A 269 -3.27 9.15 24.98
C ASN A 269 -1.91 9.06 24.29
N TYR A 270 -0.83 9.19 25.05
CA TYR A 270 0.54 9.12 24.54
C TYR A 270 0.88 7.82 23.77
N SER A 271 0.16 6.72 24.03
CA SER A 271 0.31 5.47 23.25
C SER A 271 -0.58 5.39 22.00
N GLN A 272 -1.54 6.30 21.86
CA GLN A 272 -2.47 6.42 20.74
C GLN A 272 -2.05 7.50 19.73
N LYS A 273 -1.33 8.53 20.20
CA LYS A 273 -0.52 9.44 19.38
C LYS A 273 0.67 8.70 18.77
#